data_AF-A0A3D0S0Y6-F1
#
_entry.id   AF-A0A3D0S0Y6-F1
#
_cell.length_a   1.000
_cell.length_b   1.000
_cell.length_c   1.000
_cell.angle_alpha   90.00
_cell.angle_beta   90.00
_cell.angle_gamma   90.00
#
_symmetry.space_group_name_H-M   'P 1'
#
loop_
_entity.id
_entity.type
_entity.pdbx_description
1 polymer ?
#
loop_
_entity_poly.entity_id
_entity_poly.type
_entity_poly.pdbx_seq_one_letter_code
_entity_poly.pdbx_strand_id
1 'polypeptide(L)' 'YGETAKMLAESALCLAFDDNPATAGCVTTAQAMGDNLTARLIAAGIRFETL' A
#
# COMPACT_ATOMS: atom_id res chain seq x y z
N TYR A 1 -8.78 2.81 15.37
CA TYR A 1 -8.34 3.73 14.31
C TYR A 1 -6.89 3.55 13.87
N GLY A 2 -6.01 2.86 14.63
CA GLY A 2 -4.60 2.69 14.26
C GLY A 2 -4.35 1.97 12.93
N GLU A 3 -5.07 0.88 12.65
CA GLU A 3 -4.88 0.14 11.39
C GLU A 3 -5.31 0.94 10.16
N THR A 4 -6.45 1.63 10.21
CA THR A 4 -6.89 2.51 9.11
C THR A 4 -5.92 3.66 8.87
N ALA A 5 -5.41 4.28 9.94
CA ALA A 5 -4.41 5.34 9.84
C ALA A 5 -3.10 4.82 9.22
N LYS A 6 -2.65 3.63 9.63
CA LYS A 6 -1.49 2.95 9.02
C LYS A 6 -1.72 2.68 7.54
N MET A 7 -2.86 2.09 7.16
CA MET A 7 -3.20 1.86 5.75
C MET A 7 -3.09 3.13 4.90
N LEU A 8 -3.61 4.26 5.39
CA LEU A 8 -3.55 5.54 4.66
C LEU A 8 -2.13 6.11 4.59
N ALA A 9 -1.41 6.14 5.71
CA ALA A 9 -0.04 6.64 5.78
C ALA A 9 0.88 5.82 4.87
N GLU A 10 0.79 4.49 4.95
CA GLU A 10 1.63 3.61 4.16
C GLU A 10 1.29 3.66 2.66
N SER A 11 0.02 3.91 2.30
CA SER A 11 -0.37 4.17 0.91
C SER A 11 0.23 5.46 0.37
N ALA A 12 0.22 6.54 1.17
CA ALA A 12 0.79 7.82 0.77
C ALA A 12 2.32 7.73 0.58
N LEU A 13 3.01 7.05 1.49
CA LEU A 13 4.45 6.81 1.40
C LEU A 13 4.80 5.92 0.19
N CYS A 14 4.01 4.88 -0.08
CA CYS A 14 4.20 4.02 -1.23
C CYS A 14 4.13 4.81 -2.54
N LEU A 15 3.08 5.63 -2.72
CA LEU A 15 2.93 6.49 -3.90
C LEU A 15 4.07 7.49 -4.10
N ALA A 16 4.64 8.00 -3.00
CA ALA A 16 5.66 9.03 -3.04
C ALA A 16 7.08 8.49 -3.29
N PHE A 17 7.38 7.28 -2.81
CA PHE A 17 8.77 6.82 -2.66
C PHE A 17 9.09 5.48 -3.30
N ASP A 18 8.09 4.67 -3.67
CA ASP A 18 8.33 3.36 -4.24
C ASP A 18 8.31 3.39 -5.78
N ASP A 19 9.00 2.42 -6.39
CA ASP A 19 8.98 2.20 -7.83
C ASP A 19 7.67 1.53 -8.26
N ASN A 20 6.62 2.34 -8.36
CA ASN A 20 5.28 1.90 -8.71
C ASN A 20 5.03 1.96 -10.23
N PRO A 21 4.12 1.12 -10.75
CA PRO A 21 3.73 1.18 -12.16
C PRO A 21 3.25 2.57 -12.57
N ALA A 22 3.71 3.03 -13.74
CA ALA A 22 3.21 4.27 -14.33
C ALA A 22 1.71 4.13 -14.65
N THR A 23 0.88 4.87 -13.90
CA THR A 23 -0.59 4.86 -14.03
C THR A 23 -1.13 6.28 -13.93
N ALA A 24 -2.36 6.50 -14.43
CA ALA A 24 -3.02 7.80 -14.38
C ALA A 24 -4.53 7.63 -14.17
N GLY A 25 -5.17 8.66 -13.62
CA GLY A 25 -6.60 8.67 -13.31
C GLY A 25 -6.92 8.03 -11.95
N CYS A 26 -8.17 7.57 -11.80
CA CYS A 26 -8.62 6.89 -10.58
C CYS A 26 -8.46 5.38 -10.78
N VAL A 27 -7.38 4.83 -10.25
CA VAL A 27 -7.06 3.40 -10.32
C VAL A 27 -7.20 2.76 -8.94
N THR A 28 -7.29 1.43 -8.89
CA THR A 28 -7.35 0.70 -7.63
C THR A 28 -5.98 0.65 -6.96
N THR A 29 -5.97 0.50 -5.63
CA THR A 29 -4.75 0.32 -4.82
C THR A 29 -3.86 -0.81 -5.33
N ALA A 30 -4.47 -1.94 -5.72
CA ALA A 30 -3.74 -3.09 -6.26
C ALA A 30 -3.05 -2.76 -7.59
N GLN A 31 -3.71 -2.00 -8.46
CA GLN A 31 -3.13 -1.57 -9.74
C GLN A 31 -2.03 -0.51 -9.56
N ALA A 32 -2.18 0.40 -8.59
CA ALA A 32 -1.25 1.49 -8.36
C ALA A 32 0.01 1.10 -7.57
N MET A 33 -0.12 0.18 -6.61
CA MET A 33 0.93 -0.07 -5.62
C MET A 33 1.24 -1.54 -5.36
N GLY A 34 0.26 -2.44 -5.55
CA GLY A 34 0.44 -3.90 -5.50
C GLY A 34 1.33 -4.42 -4.36
N ASP A 35 2.41 -5.08 -4.74
CA ASP A 35 3.34 -5.73 -3.81
C ASP A 35 4.12 -4.73 -2.95
N ASN A 36 4.41 -3.53 -3.46
CA ASN A 36 5.13 -2.50 -2.71
C ASN A 36 4.36 -2.08 -1.47
N LEU A 37 3.06 -1.79 -1.61
CA LEU A 37 2.21 -1.47 -0.46
C LEU A 37 2.08 -2.66 0.49
N THR A 38 1.93 -3.88 -0.05
CA THR A 38 1.83 -5.09 0.78
C THR A 38 3.07 -5.26 1.67
N ALA A 39 4.26 -5.10 1.10
CA ALA A 39 5.51 -5.16 1.84
C ALA A 39 5.60 -4.10 2.94
N ARG A 40 5.19 -2.85 2.66
CA ARG A 40 5.18 -1.76 3.65
C ARG A 40 4.20 -2.01 4.79
N LEU A 41 3.00 -2.50 4.49
CA LEU A 41 1.99 -2.81 5.52
C LEU A 41 2.46 -3.95 6.43
N ILE A 42 3.10 -4.98 5.88
CA ILE A 42 3.71 -6.07 6.66
C ILE A 42 4.82 -5.50 7.56
N ALA A 43 5.69 -4.64 7.02
CA ALA A 43 6.72 -3.96 7.82
C ALA A 43 6.13 -3.07 8.93
N ALA A 44 4.95 -2.48 8.70
CA ALA A 44 4.18 -1.72 9.68
C ALA A 44 3.35 -2.58 10.66
N GLY A 45 3.54 -3.90 10.62
CA GLY A 45 2.95 -4.86 11.56
C GLY A 45 1.56 -5.37 11.18
N ILE A 46 1.10 -5.16 9.96
CA ILE A 46 -0.16 -5.71 9.46
C ILE A 46 0.07 -7.12 8.93
N ARG A 47 -0.71 -8.09 9.43
CA ARG A 47 -0.62 -9.49 9.05
C ARG A 47 -1.66 -9.85 7.99
N PHE A 48 -1.23 -10.55 6.96
CA PHE A 48 -2.08 -11.13 5.93
C PHE A 48 -2.01 -12.66 5.99
N GLU A 49 -3.13 -13.31 5.70
CA GLU A 49 -3.26 -14.77 5.73
C GLU A 49 -4.08 -15.22 4.52
N THR A 50 -3.73 -16.37 3.93
CA THR A 50 -4.56 -17.04 2.93
C THR A 50 -5.41 -18.10 3.64
N LEU A 51 -6.67 -18.25 3.21
CA LEU A 51 -7.56 -19.31 3.69
C LEU A 51 -7.15 -20.70 3.18
#